data_AF-A0A957X6C7-F1
#
_entry.id   AF-A0A957X6C7-F1
#
_cell.length_a   1.000
_cell.length_b   1.000
_cell.length_c   1.000
_cell.angle_alpha   90.00
_cell.angle_beta   90.00
_cell.angle_gamma   90.00
#
_symmetry.space_group_name_H-M   'P 1'
#
loop_
_entity.id
_entity.type
_entity.pdbx_description
1 polymer ?
#
loop_
_entity_poly.entity_id
_entity_poly.type
_entity_poly.pdbx_seq_one_letter_code
_entity_poly.pdbx_strand_id
1 'polypeptide(L)'
;SAYVGRNALLPMFTILTIRIGFVVGGSLLVEQIFEYAGIGRMLGQAINQRDYTLMQGIFLVITFSVIFANFFADILYGWLDPRIRLGGQE
;
A
#
# COMPACT_ATOMS: atom_id res chain seq x y z
N SER A 1 -21.87 -9.14 15.34
CA SER A 1 -20.74 -9.13 14.38
C SER A 1 -20.65 -7.91 13.45
N ALA A 2 -21.72 -7.12 13.22
CA ALA A 2 -21.65 -5.94 12.33
C ALA A 2 -21.02 -4.66 12.95
N TYR A 3 -20.95 -4.54 14.28
CA TYR A 3 -20.39 -3.36 14.95
C TYR A 3 -18.85 -3.31 14.96
N VAL A 4 -18.19 -4.47 14.97
CA VAL A 4 -16.73 -4.56 15.00
C VAL A 4 -16.11 -4.09 13.67
N GLY A 5 -16.73 -4.41 12.53
CA GLY A 5 -16.27 -3.95 11.22
C GLY A 5 -16.31 -2.43 11.06
N ARG A 6 -17.34 -1.76 11.61
CA ARG A 6 -17.46 -0.30 11.52
C ARG A 6 -16.44 0.44 12.41
N ASN A 7 -16.02 -0.18 13.52
CA ASN A 7 -15.02 0.39 14.43
C ASN A 7 -13.57 0.02 14.05
N ALA A 8 -13.37 -1.05 13.29
CA ALA A 8 -12.06 -1.49 12.78
C ALA A 8 -11.64 -0.82 11.47
N LEU A 9 -12.58 -0.24 10.71
CA LEU A 9 -12.27 0.52 9.49
C LEU A 9 -11.40 1.75 9.77
N LEU A 10 -11.61 2.41 10.91
CA LEU A 10 -10.86 3.61 11.31
C LEU A 10 -9.35 3.31 11.48
N PRO A 11 -8.93 2.30 12.28
CA PRO A 11 -7.52 1.94 12.39
C PRO A 11 -6.95 1.33 11.11
N MET A 12 -7.73 0.57 10.33
CA MET A 12 -7.26 0.04 9.04
C MET A 12 -6.88 1.14 8.06
N PHE A 13 -7.69 2.19 7.94
CA PHE A 13 -7.40 3.33 7.07
C PHE A 13 -6.14 4.10 7.51
N THR A 14 -5.97 4.27 8.82
CA THR A 14 -4.77 4.89 9.39
C THR A 14 -3.52 4.06 9.09
N ILE A 15 -3.57 2.75 9.29
CA ILE A 15 -2.44 1.84 9.01
C ILE A 15 -2.09 1.86 7.51
N LEU A 16 -3.10 1.86 6.63
CA LEU A 16 -2.89 1.97 5.18
C LEU A 16 -2.18 3.27 4.81
N THR A 17 -2.63 4.40 5.36
CA THR A 17 -2.05 5.73 5.11
C THR A 17 -0.58 5.79 5.54
N ILE A 18 -0.26 5.25 6.73
CA ILE A 18 1.12 5.18 7.23
C ILE A 18 1.99 4.33 6.31
N ARG A 19 1.51 3.15 5.88
CA ARG A 19 2.26 2.26 4.98
C ARG A 19 2.53 2.90 3.61
N ILE A 20 1.54 3.59 3.03
CA ILE A 20 1.72 4.32 1.77
C ILE A 20 2.78 5.42 1.94
N GLY A 21 2.74 6.18 3.04
CA GLY A 21 3.75 7.21 3.34
C GLY A 21 5.17 6.63 3.42
N PHE A 22 5.34 5.48 4.07
CA PHE A 22 6.62 4.79 4.15
C PHE A 22 7.12 4.29 2.79
N VAL A 23 6.24 3.72 1.96
CA VAL A 23 6.62 3.21 0.63
C VAL A 23 7.00 4.36 -0.30
N VAL A 24 6.20 5.43 -0.34
CA VAL A 24 6.48 6.59 -1.20
C VAL A 24 7.74 7.31 -0.72
N GLY A 25 7.93 7.50 0.59
CA GLY A 25 9.13 8.11 1.15
C GLY A 25 10.39 7.28 0.89
N GLY A 26 10.32 5.95 1.02
CA GLY A 26 11.41 5.05 0.70
C GLY A 26 11.75 5.03 -0.79
N SER A 27 10.73 4.98 -1.67
CA SER A 27 10.91 5.02 -3.12
C SER A 27 11.57 6.33 -3.57
N LEU A 28 11.12 7.47 -3.04
CA LEU A 28 11.70 8.78 -3.35
C LEU A 28 13.18 8.87 -2.92
N LEU A 29 13.53 8.39 -1.74
CA LEU A 29 14.93 8.38 -1.28
C LEU A 29 15.82 7.52 -2.17
N VAL A 30 15.36 6.33 -2.57
CA VAL A 30 16.09 5.45 -3.49
C VAL A 30 16.23 6.11 -4.87
N GLU A 31 15.16 6.69 -5.41
CA GLU A 31 15.18 7.39 -6.70
C GLU A 31 16.12 8.61 -6.70
N GLN A 32 16.20 9.34 -5.59
CA GLN A 32 17.07 10.50 -5.44
C GLN A 32 18.56 10.10 -5.36
N ILE A 33 18.88 9.03 -4.63
CA ILE A 33 20.26 8.56 -4.43
C ILE A 33 20.80 7.87 -5.69
N PHE A 34 19.96 7.11 -6.40
CA PHE A 34 20.38 6.33 -7.58
C PHE A 34 20.07 7.02 -8.93
N GLU A 35 19.59 8.27 -8.92
CA GLU A 35 19.13 9.03 -10.11
C GLU A 35 18.15 8.28 -11.03
N TYR A 36 17.38 7.33 -10.48
CA TYR A 36 16.46 6.53 -11.26
C TYR A 36 15.13 7.28 -11.47
N ALA A 37 14.64 7.35 -12.71
CA ALA A 37 13.35 7.93 -13.03
C ALA A 37 12.22 6.99 -12.60
N GLY A 38 11.78 7.11 -11.34
CA GLY A 38 10.72 6.29 -10.77
C GLY A 38 9.38 7.01 -10.61
N ILE A 39 8.41 6.24 -10.09
CA ILE A 39 7.03 6.68 -9.89
C ILE A 39 6.94 7.73 -8.77
N GLY A 40 7.84 7.68 -7.78
CA GLY A 40 7.88 8.67 -6.69
C GLY A 40 8.18 10.08 -7.19
N ARG A 41 9.18 10.21 -8.07
CA ARG A 41 9.57 11.50 -8.66
C ARG A 41 8.48 12.05 -9.59
N MET A 42 7.81 11.17 -10.36
CA MET A 42 6.64 11.55 -11.17
C MET A 42 5.46 12.00 -10.31
N LEU A 43 5.19 11.34 -9.19
CA LEU A 43 4.15 11.76 -8.25
C LEU A 43 4.46 13.15 -7.67
N GLY A 44 5.72 13.40 -7.27
CA GLY A 44 6.16 14.70 -6.78
C GLY A 44 6.01 15.82 -7.81
N GLN A 45 6.32 15.54 -9.08
CA GLN A 45 6.07 16.48 -10.17
C GLN A 45 4.57 16.70 -10.42
N ALA A 46 3.76 15.64 -10.42
CA ALA A 46 2.32 15.72 -10.59
C ALA A 46 1.64 16.54 -9.48
N ILE A 47 2.10 16.42 -8.23
CA ILE A 47 1.62 17.22 -7.10
C ILE A 47 1.98 18.70 -7.31
N ASN A 48 3.23 19.00 -7.70
CA ASN A 48 3.67 20.38 -7.94
C ASN A 48 2.94 21.03 -9.12
N GLN A 49 2.72 20.29 -10.20
CA GLN A 49 1.96 20.76 -11.37
C GLN A 49 0.45 20.66 -11.18
N ARG A 50 -0.03 20.13 -10.04
CA ARG A 50 -1.44 19.84 -9.76
C ARG A 50 -2.13 19.06 -10.87
N ASP A 51 -1.41 18.15 -11.50
CA ASP A 51 -1.97 17.25 -12.52
C ASP A 51 -2.71 16.10 -11.83
N TYR A 52 -4.01 16.31 -11.60
CA TYR A 52 -4.89 15.33 -10.97
C TYR A 52 -5.05 14.04 -11.78
N THR A 53 -4.92 14.10 -13.10
CA THR A 53 -5.03 12.92 -13.97
C THR A 53 -3.83 12.00 -13.76
N LEU A 54 -2.62 12.59 -13.77
CA LEU A 54 -1.39 11.83 -13.54
C LEU A 54 -1.34 11.29 -12.10
N MET A 55 -1.74 12.09 -11.11
CA MET A 55 -1.84 11.64 -9.72
C MET A 55 -2.79 10.45 -9.57
N GLN A 56 -3.99 10.50 -10.16
CA GLN A 56 -4.95 9.40 -10.11
C GLN A 56 -4.42 8.15 -10.83
N GLY A 57 -3.77 8.30 -11.98
CA GLY A 57 -3.14 7.19 -12.70
C GLY A 57 -2.08 6.48 -11.86
N ILE A 58 -1.19 7.24 -11.23
CA ILE A 58 -0.19 6.68 -10.31
C ILE A 58 -0.86 5.99 -9.12
N PHE A 59 -1.91 6.59 -8.56
CA PHE A 59 -2.65 6.03 -7.43
C PHE A 59 -3.29 4.68 -7.76
N LEU A 60 -3.86 4.54 -8.97
CA LEU A 60 -4.40 3.28 -9.46
C LEU A 60 -3.33 2.19 -9.58
N VAL A 61 -2.17 2.52 -10.15
CA VAL A 61 -1.05 1.58 -10.30
C VAL A 61 -0.56 1.10 -8.93
N ILE A 62 -0.39 2.02 -7.97
CA ILE A 62 -0.01 1.67 -6.59
C ILE A 62 -1.06 0.79 -5.95
N THR A 63 -2.35 1.15 -6.05
CA THR A 63 -3.46 0.38 -5.45
C THR A 63 -3.50 -1.04 -6.01
N PHE A 64 -3.39 -1.17 -7.33
CA PHE A 64 -3.38 -2.47 -8.00
C PHE A 64 -2.17 -3.31 -7.57
N SER A 65 -0.99 -2.69 -7.47
CA SER A 65 0.23 -3.35 -6.99
C SER A 65 0.10 -3.84 -5.56
N VAL A 66 -0.52 -3.04 -4.67
CA VAL A 66 -0.78 -3.41 -3.27
C VAL A 66 -1.77 -4.56 -3.18
N ILE A 67 -2.84 -4.54 -3.98
CA ILE A 67 -3.81 -5.66 -4.04
C ILE A 67 -3.10 -6.93 -4.51
N PHE A 68 -2.31 -6.85 -5.58
CA PHE A 68 -1.53 -7.98 -6.07
C PHE A 68 -0.53 -8.49 -5.04
N ALA A 69 0.20 -7.61 -4.36
CA ALA A 69 1.14 -7.98 -3.33
C ALA A 69 0.45 -8.64 -2.13
N ASN A 70 -0.73 -8.15 -1.70
CA ASN A 70 -1.52 -8.80 -0.66
C ASN A 70 -2.04 -10.16 -1.13
N PHE A 71 -2.52 -10.27 -2.37
CA PHE A 71 -2.96 -11.55 -2.92
C PHE A 71 -1.83 -12.59 -2.96
N PHE A 72 -0.64 -12.18 -3.40
CA PHE A 72 0.56 -13.04 -3.35
C PHE A 72 0.96 -13.37 -1.91
N ALA A 73 0.90 -12.41 -0.99
CA ALA A 73 1.18 -12.64 0.41
C ALA A 73 0.19 -13.65 1.01
N ASP A 74 -1.11 -13.53 0.74
CA ASP A 74 -2.14 -14.46 1.22
C ASP A 74 -1.92 -15.88 0.68
N ILE A 75 -1.54 -16.02 -0.60
CA ILE A 75 -1.16 -17.32 -1.17
C ILE A 75 0.08 -17.87 -0.47
N LEU A 76 1.10 -17.04 -0.29
CA LEU A 76 2.35 -17.45 0.33
C LEU A 76 2.15 -17.82 1.80
N TYR A 77 1.31 -17.08 2.54
CA TYR A 77 0.90 -17.39 3.90
C TYR A 77 0.10 -18.70 3.95
N GLY A 78 -0.83 -18.92 3.02
CA GLY A 78 -1.58 -20.17 2.91
C GLY A 78 -0.70 -21.39 2.61
N TRP A 79 0.43 -21.19 1.95
CA TRP A 79 1.40 -22.26 1.64
C TRP A 79 2.46 -22.45 2.74
N LEU A 80 2.90 -21.37 3.38
CA LEU A 80 4.00 -21.37 4.34
C LEU A 80 3.54 -21.62 5.77
N ASP A 81 2.29 -21.33 6.13
CA ASP A 81 1.88 -21.31 7.54
C ASP A 81 0.68 -22.23 7.87
N PRO A 82 0.92 -23.44 8.46
CA PRO A 82 -0.14 -24.28 9.01
C PRO A 82 -0.79 -23.74 10.29
N ARG A 83 -0.32 -22.60 10.87
CA ARG A 83 -0.87 -22.04 12.12
C ARG A 83 -2.12 -21.17 11.96
N ILE A 84 -2.48 -20.75 10.75
CA ILE A 84 -3.71 -19.93 10.53
C ILE A 84 -4.98 -20.70 10.96
N ARG A 85 -4.86 -22.03 11.16
CA ARG A 85 -5.92 -22.90 11.68
C ARG A 85 -6.15 -22.79 13.20
N LEU A 86 -5.29 -22.09 13.95
CA LEU A 86 -5.31 -22.03 15.43
C LEU A 86 -5.53 -20.62 16.02
N GLY A 87 -5.83 -19.60 15.20
CA GLY A 87 -6.10 -18.23 15.67
C GLY A 87 -7.59 -17.88 15.85
N GLY A 88 -8.48 -18.88 15.86
CA GLY A 88 -9.94 -18.73 15.95
C GLY A 88 -10.57 -19.18 17.27
N GLN A 89 -9.79 -19.19 18.35
CA GLN A 89 -10.25 -19.25 19.75
C GLN A 89 -9.31 -18.26 20.45
N GLU A 90 -9.76 -17.11 20.95
CA GLU A 90 -10.71 -16.91 22.05
C GLU A 90 -11.63 -15.69 21.84
#